data_AF-A0A849DYW1-F1
#
_entry.id   AF-A0A849DYW1-F1
#
_cell.length_a   1.000
_cell.length_b   1.000
_cell.length_c   1.000
_cell.angle_alpha   90.00
_cell.angle_beta   90.00
_cell.angle_gamma   90.00
#
_symmetry.space_group_name_H-M   'P 1'
#
loop_
_entity.id
_entity.type
_entity.pdbx_description
1 polymer ?
#
loop_
_entity_poly.entity_id
_entity_poly.type
_entity_poly.pdbx_seq_one_letter_code
_entity_poly.pdbx_strand_id
1 'polypeptide(L)'
;MKRLTVISKIKILGIGNKWQKLLISTLSHKSSLSGKREKIFDEILENHIPEDEQPNARRQFNAALKAMLNWSFVYEKDKQSGPHLYLDQTIWLQQDALLQSISVATLQLAKNRRPDIGLDTILREVRKKLRHYEVEAAYKTSKILVPYVLYKQCRWRFDAELNLRPPATTKRKKIEAFEEQQELFSF
;
A
#
# COMPACT_ATOMS: atom_id res chain seq x y z
N MET A 1 -5.27 -15.76 -8.32
CA MET A 1 -3.98 -15.06 -8.09
C MET A 1 -3.06 -16.02 -7.34
N LYS A 2 -1.84 -16.31 -7.80
CA LYS A 2 -0.94 -17.24 -7.09
C LYS A 2 -0.47 -16.58 -5.79
N ARG A 3 -0.38 -17.33 -4.69
CA ARG A 3 0.02 -16.87 -3.33
C ARG A 3 1.32 -16.03 -3.32
N LEU A 4 2.26 -16.38 -4.20
CA LEU A 4 3.53 -15.66 -4.41
C LEU A 4 3.35 -14.22 -4.93
N THR A 5 2.30 -13.96 -5.73
CA THR A 5 2.03 -12.66 -6.34
C THR A 5 1.52 -11.61 -5.34
N VAL A 6 1.04 -12.01 -4.17
CA VAL A 6 0.53 -11.08 -3.15
C VAL A 6 1.65 -10.65 -2.19
N ILE A 7 2.52 -11.61 -1.82
CA ILE A 7 3.63 -11.38 -0.90
C ILE A 7 4.66 -10.41 -1.49
N SER A 8 4.98 -10.55 -2.77
CA SER A 8 5.87 -9.61 -3.48
C SER A 8 5.31 -8.19 -3.45
N LYS A 9 4.02 -8.01 -3.71
CA LYS A 9 3.33 -6.71 -3.66
C LYS A 9 3.35 -6.08 -2.28
N ILE A 10 3.09 -6.86 -1.24
CA ILE A 10 3.18 -6.40 0.16
C ILE A 10 4.59 -5.84 0.46
N LYS A 11 5.65 -6.50 -0.04
CA LYS A 11 7.03 -6.02 0.10
C LYS A 11 7.28 -4.74 -0.69
N ILE A 12 6.90 -4.70 -1.97
CA ILE A 12 7.04 -3.51 -2.83
C ILE A 12 6.35 -2.28 -2.20
N LEU A 13 5.15 -2.48 -1.65
CA LEU A 13 4.36 -1.45 -0.98
C LEU A 13 4.84 -1.17 0.46
N GLY A 14 5.85 -1.86 0.99
CA GLY A 14 6.32 -1.66 2.37
C GLY A 14 5.22 -1.84 3.43
N ILE A 15 4.26 -2.74 3.19
CA ILE A 15 3.19 -3.05 4.15
C ILE A 15 3.80 -3.96 5.22
N GLY A 16 4.24 -3.37 6.34
CA GLY A 16 4.94 -4.08 7.41
C GLY A 16 4.04 -4.67 8.50
N ASN A 17 2.86 -4.08 8.74
CA ASN A 17 1.99 -4.43 9.87
C ASN A 17 1.40 -5.86 9.72
N LYS A 18 1.51 -6.68 10.78
CA LYS A 18 1.05 -8.09 10.84
C LYS A 18 -0.40 -8.23 10.38
N TRP A 19 -1.32 -7.45 10.96
CA TRP A 19 -2.75 -7.53 10.66
C TRP A 19 -3.12 -7.09 9.25
N GLN A 20 -2.44 -6.08 8.71
CA GLN A 20 -2.63 -5.68 7.31
C GLN A 20 -2.21 -6.80 6.36
N LYS A 21 -1.07 -7.46 6.63
CA LYS A 21 -0.60 -8.61 5.84
C LYS A 21 -1.58 -9.78 5.91
N LEU A 22 -2.06 -10.12 7.10
CA LEU A 22 -3.03 -11.19 7.31
C LEU A 22 -4.33 -10.91 6.56
N LEU A 23 -4.89 -9.69 6.70
CA LEU A 23 -6.10 -9.28 5.97
C LEU A 23 -5.95 -9.43 4.45
N ILE A 24 -4.87 -8.91 3.88
CA ILE A 24 -4.61 -9.00 2.43
C ILE A 24 -4.42 -10.47 2.02
N SER A 25 -3.63 -11.23 2.77
CA SER A 25 -3.37 -12.65 2.51
C SER A 25 -4.67 -13.46 2.50
N THR A 26 -5.49 -13.33 3.55
CA THR A 26 -6.77 -14.03 3.68
C THR A 26 -7.72 -13.69 2.52
N LEU A 27 -7.89 -12.40 2.20
CA LEU A 27 -8.74 -12.00 1.07
C LEU A 27 -8.19 -12.49 -0.27
N SER A 28 -6.88 -12.54 -0.44
CA SER A 28 -6.26 -12.95 -1.70
C SER A 28 -6.40 -14.45 -2.02
N HIS A 29 -6.64 -15.27 -1.00
CA HIS A 29 -6.94 -16.69 -1.17
C HIS A 29 -8.41 -16.96 -1.50
N LYS A 30 -9.30 -15.97 -1.32
CA LYS A 30 -10.71 -16.10 -1.73
C LYS A 30 -10.78 -16.05 -3.26
N SER A 31 -11.59 -16.92 -3.85
CA SER A 31 -11.80 -16.98 -5.31
C SER A 31 -12.28 -15.65 -5.91
N SER A 32 -13.11 -14.91 -5.17
CA SER A 32 -13.66 -13.60 -5.57
C SER A 32 -12.85 -12.41 -5.07
N LEU A 33 -11.67 -12.64 -4.45
CA LEU A 33 -10.88 -11.60 -3.77
C LEU A 33 -11.70 -10.80 -2.74
N SER A 34 -12.72 -11.45 -2.17
CA SER A 34 -13.69 -10.83 -1.29
C SER A 34 -14.25 -11.81 -0.25
N GLY A 35 -14.77 -11.28 0.84
CA GLY A 35 -15.40 -12.07 1.89
C GLY A 35 -16.18 -11.22 2.89
N LYS A 36 -17.12 -11.85 3.60
CA LYS A 36 -17.87 -11.18 4.68
C LYS A 36 -16.88 -10.77 5.77
N ARG A 37 -16.96 -9.52 6.24
CA ARG A 37 -16.01 -8.95 7.19
C ARG A 37 -15.78 -9.83 8.41
N GLU A 38 -16.87 -10.28 9.04
CA GLU A 38 -16.80 -11.14 10.23
C GLU A 38 -16.11 -12.48 9.92
N LYS A 39 -16.48 -13.14 8.82
CA LYS A 39 -15.83 -14.40 8.42
C LYS A 39 -14.32 -14.23 8.16
N ILE A 40 -13.91 -13.08 7.63
CA ILE A 40 -12.49 -12.77 7.43
C ILE A 40 -11.78 -12.57 8.77
N PHE A 41 -12.44 -11.92 9.74
CA PHE A 41 -11.91 -11.77 11.09
C PHE A 41 -11.76 -13.14 11.78
N ASP A 42 -12.81 -13.96 11.77
CA ASP A 42 -12.82 -15.29 12.39
C ASP A 42 -11.72 -16.17 11.79
N GLU A 43 -11.60 -16.22 10.46
CA GLU A 43 -10.56 -16.99 9.77
C GLU A 43 -9.14 -16.52 10.12
N ILE A 44 -8.92 -15.21 10.31
CA ILE A 44 -7.63 -14.71 10.77
C ILE A 44 -7.37 -15.12 12.22
N LEU A 45 -8.37 -14.99 13.08
CA LEU A 45 -8.28 -15.31 14.49
C LEU A 45 -7.92 -16.78 14.69
N GLU A 46 -8.68 -17.69 14.06
CA GLU A 46 -8.54 -19.15 14.19
C GLU A 46 -7.20 -19.66 13.64
N ASN A 47 -6.73 -19.12 12.52
CA ASN A 47 -5.57 -19.68 11.81
C ASN A 47 -4.23 -19.01 12.14
N HIS A 48 -4.24 -17.81 12.72
CA HIS A 48 -3.02 -16.99 12.78
C HIS A 48 -2.77 -16.29 14.12
N ILE A 49 -3.73 -16.28 15.04
CA ILE A 49 -3.64 -15.49 16.28
C ILE A 49 -3.69 -16.42 17.51
N PRO A 50 -2.58 -16.53 18.26
CA PRO A 50 -2.53 -17.25 19.52
C PRO A 50 -3.57 -16.75 20.54
N GLU A 51 -4.04 -17.62 21.45
CA GLU A 51 -5.08 -17.30 22.44
C GLU A 51 -4.73 -16.08 23.31
N ASP A 52 -3.46 -15.92 23.68
CA ASP A 52 -2.97 -14.79 24.48
C ASP A 52 -3.02 -13.44 23.74
N GLU A 53 -2.99 -13.43 22.41
CA GLU A 53 -3.13 -12.22 21.58
C GLU A 53 -4.60 -11.86 21.29
N GLN A 54 -5.55 -12.77 21.54
CA GLN A 54 -6.97 -12.59 21.17
C GLN A 54 -7.69 -11.40 21.85
N PRO A 55 -7.42 -11.03 23.12
CA PRO A 55 -8.12 -9.92 23.78
C PRO A 55 -8.03 -8.59 23.00
N ASN A 56 -6.96 -8.39 22.23
CA ASN A 56 -6.75 -7.19 21.42
C ASN A 56 -6.99 -7.41 19.91
N ALA A 57 -7.26 -8.64 19.48
CA ALA A 57 -7.37 -9.02 18.08
C ALA A 57 -8.38 -8.15 17.31
N ARG A 58 -9.57 -7.96 17.87
CA ARG A 58 -10.63 -7.16 17.22
C ARG A 58 -10.21 -5.71 17.00
N ARG A 59 -9.54 -5.11 17.99
CA ARG A 59 -9.03 -3.74 17.90
C ARG A 59 -7.95 -3.63 16.84
N GLN A 60 -7.02 -4.58 16.80
CA GLN A 60 -5.90 -4.60 15.85
C GLN A 60 -6.40 -4.86 14.41
N PHE A 61 -7.35 -5.77 14.23
CA PHE A 61 -8.04 -5.99 12.97
C PHE A 61 -8.73 -4.72 12.46
N ASN A 62 -9.54 -4.06 13.29
CA ASN A 62 -10.24 -2.84 12.90
C ASN A 62 -9.28 -1.70 12.55
N ALA A 63 -8.16 -1.56 13.27
CA ALA A 63 -7.13 -0.58 12.96
C ALA A 63 -6.44 -0.87 11.62
N ALA A 64 -6.14 -2.14 11.33
CA ALA A 64 -5.59 -2.56 10.05
C ALA A 64 -6.57 -2.34 8.90
N LEU A 65 -7.83 -2.71 9.09
CA LEU A 65 -8.90 -2.50 8.11
C LEU A 65 -9.09 -1.02 7.80
N LYS A 66 -9.18 -0.16 8.83
CA LYS A 66 -9.28 1.30 8.65
C LYS A 66 -8.11 1.84 7.82
N ALA A 67 -6.89 1.40 8.09
CA ALA A 67 -5.73 1.81 7.31
C ALA A 67 -5.82 1.34 5.85
N MET A 68 -6.27 0.10 5.59
CA MET A 68 -6.42 -0.43 4.23
C MET A 68 -7.54 0.28 3.43
N LEU A 69 -8.64 0.63 4.10
CA LEU A 69 -9.74 1.42 3.51
C LEU A 69 -9.27 2.84 3.17
N ASN A 70 -8.55 3.50 4.09
CA ASN A 70 -8.04 4.86 3.88
C ASN A 70 -7.14 4.96 2.63
N TRP A 71 -6.33 3.94 2.38
CA TRP A 71 -5.46 3.88 1.19
C TRP A 71 -6.11 3.19 -0.01
N SER A 72 -7.39 2.85 0.06
CA SER A 72 -8.12 2.18 -1.04
C SER A 72 -7.44 0.89 -1.53
N PHE A 73 -6.74 0.17 -0.65
CA PHE A 73 -6.24 -1.17 -0.95
C PHE A 73 -7.31 -2.24 -0.76
N VAL A 74 -8.29 -1.92 0.09
CA VAL A 74 -9.51 -2.67 0.32
C VAL A 74 -10.67 -1.69 0.20
N TYR A 75 -11.83 -2.16 -0.22
CA TYR A 75 -13.10 -1.43 -0.11
C TYR A 75 -14.17 -2.31 0.53
N GLU A 76 -15.14 -1.68 1.18
CA GLU A 76 -16.28 -2.35 1.82
C GLU A 76 -17.54 -2.07 1.01
N LYS A 77 -18.41 -3.09 0.87
CA LYS A 77 -19.76 -2.95 0.32
C LYS A 77 -20.74 -3.70 1.20
N ASP A 78 -21.85 -3.08 1.51
CA ASP A 78 -22.96 -3.75 2.18
C ASP A 78 -23.68 -4.69 1.21
N LYS A 79 -23.95 -5.90 1.70
CA LYS A 79 -24.84 -6.89 1.06
C LYS A 79 -25.93 -7.26 2.05
N GLN A 80 -26.98 -7.93 1.56
CA GLN A 80 -28.06 -8.45 2.41
C GLN A 80 -27.56 -9.30 3.59
N SER A 81 -26.44 -10.00 3.43
CA SER A 81 -25.81 -10.83 4.46
C SER A 81 -24.80 -10.09 5.35
N GLY A 82 -24.69 -8.77 5.21
CA GLY A 82 -23.77 -7.89 5.95
C GLY A 82 -22.59 -7.36 5.12
N PRO A 83 -21.68 -6.60 5.76
CA PRO A 83 -20.57 -5.93 5.08
C PRO A 83 -19.57 -6.93 4.51
N HIS A 84 -19.19 -6.71 3.26
CA HIS A 84 -18.19 -7.48 2.54
C HIS A 84 -16.97 -6.63 2.24
N LEU A 85 -15.80 -7.20 2.47
CA LEU A 85 -14.51 -6.64 2.13
C LEU A 85 -14.05 -7.17 0.78
N TYR A 86 -13.43 -6.31 -0.02
CA TYR A 86 -12.90 -6.63 -1.35
C TYR A 86 -11.50 -6.05 -1.48
N LEU A 87 -10.56 -6.82 -2.02
CA LEU A 87 -9.30 -6.26 -2.47
C LEU A 87 -9.53 -5.39 -3.70
N ASP A 88 -8.92 -4.20 -3.73
CA ASP A 88 -8.98 -3.36 -4.92
C ASP A 88 -8.11 -3.96 -6.04
N GLN A 89 -8.80 -4.60 -7.00
CA GLN A 89 -8.17 -5.26 -8.14
C GLN A 89 -7.29 -4.31 -8.96
N THR A 90 -7.60 -3.01 -8.95
CA THR A 90 -6.80 -1.98 -9.62
C THR A 90 -5.35 -1.96 -9.15
N ILE A 91 -5.10 -2.42 -7.92
CA ILE A 91 -3.77 -2.50 -7.32
C ILE A 91 -3.29 -3.94 -7.31
N TRP A 92 -4.11 -4.85 -6.81
CA TRP A 92 -3.69 -6.22 -6.52
C TRP A 92 -3.59 -7.12 -7.75
N LEU A 93 -4.26 -6.80 -8.86
CA LEU A 93 -4.11 -7.55 -10.13
C LEU A 93 -3.06 -6.96 -11.07
N GLN A 94 -2.45 -5.82 -10.73
CA GLN A 94 -1.38 -5.24 -11.54
C GLN A 94 -0.14 -6.13 -11.54
N GLN A 95 0.76 -5.95 -12.51
CA GLN A 95 2.06 -6.62 -12.49
C GLN A 95 2.97 -6.04 -11.41
N ASP A 96 3.86 -6.86 -10.83
CA ASP A 96 4.83 -6.41 -9.82
C ASP A 96 5.77 -5.34 -10.37
N ALA A 97 6.26 -5.54 -11.59
CA ALA A 97 7.10 -4.58 -12.31
C ALA A 97 6.43 -3.20 -12.43
N LEU A 98 5.11 -3.15 -12.60
CA LEU A 98 4.38 -1.88 -12.67
C LEU A 98 4.36 -1.17 -11.32
N LEU A 99 4.05 -1.89 -10.23
CA LEU A 99 4.05 -1.32 -8.88
C LEU A 99 5.44 -0.81 -8.49
N GLN A 100 6.48 -1.55 -8.88
CA GLN A 100 7.87 -1.14 -8.67
C GLN A 100 8.22 0.09 -9.50
N SER A 101 7.83 0.14 -10.77
CA SER A 101 8.04 1.29 -11.66
C SER A 101 7.38 2.56 -11.11
N ILE A 102 6.14 2.46 -10.61
CA ILE A 102 5.44 3.58 -9.96
C ILE A 102 6.21 4.05 -8.71
N SER A 103 6.64 3.10 -7.88
CA SER A 103 7.38 3.39 -6.66
C SER A 103 8.69 4.12 -6.99
N VAL A 104 9.48 3.58 -7.92
CA VAL A 104 10.75 4.16 -8.37
C VAL A 104 10.54 5.55 -8.97
N ALA A 105 9.57 5.73 -9.86
CA ALA A 105 9.27 7.03 -10.47
C ALA A 105 8.86 8.06 -9.42
N THR A 106 8.01 7.68 -8.46
CA THR A 106 7.57 8.53 -7.36
C THR A 106 8.76 8.94 -6.49
N LEU A 107 9.63 7.99 -6.14
CA LEU A 107 10.84 8.24 -5.35
C LEU A 107 11.80 9.18 -6.09
N GLN A 108 12.03 8.99 -7.39
CA GLN A 108 12.90 9.85 -8.21
C GLN A 108 12.36 11.29 -8.24
N LEU A 109 11.07 11.48 -8.48
CA LEU A 109 10.43 12.79 -8.51
C LEU A 109 10.49 13.49 -7.14
N ALA A 110 10.28 12.75 -6.06
CA ALA A 110 10.37 13.27 -4.70
C ALA A 110 11.82 13.59 -4.28
N LYS A 111 12.82 12.83 -4.76
CA LYS A 111 14.24 13.02 -4.47
C LYS A 111 14.89 14.14 -5.27
N ASN A 112 14.44 14.42 -6.49
CA ASN A 112 15.02 15.43 -7.38
C ASN A 112 14.66 16.89 -7.04
N ARG A 113 14.22 17.14 -5.79
CA ARG A 113 14.24 18.42 -5.05
C ARG A 113 14.18 19.70 -5.90
N ARG A 114 13.06 19.90 -6.60
CA ARG A 114 12.52 21.27 -6.68
C ARG A 114 11.76 21.50 -5.37
N PRO A 115 12.04 22.58 -4.61
CA PRO A 115 11.41 22.84 -3.32
C PRO A 115 9.87 22.88 -3.37
N ASP A 116 9.30 23.04 -4.56
CA ASP A 116 7.86 23.28 -4.76
C ASP A 116 7.14 22.18 -5.55
N ILE A 117 7.71 20.97 -5.68
CA ILE A 117 7.01 19.90 -6.41
C ILE A 117 5.82 19.37 -5.59
N GLY A 118 4.62 19.86 -5.91
CA GLY A 118 3.37 19.41 -5.30
C GLY A 118 2.92 18.01 -5.74
N LEU A 119 2.00 17.42 -4.97
CA LEU A 119 1.43 16.09 -5.23
C LEU A 119 0.86 15.97 -6.66
N ASP A 120 0.16 16.99 -7.15
CA ASP A 120 -0.46 16.98 -8.48
C ASP A 120 0.57 16.89 -9.61
N THR A 121 1.72 17.54 -9.44
CA THR A 121 2.82 17.45 -10.41
C THR A 121 3.37 16.03 -10.45
N ILE A 122 3.60 15.40 -9.28
CA ILE A 122 4.08 14.02 -9.21
C ILE A 122 3.06 13.06 -9.83
N LEU A 123 1.77 13.21 -9.50
CA LEU A 123 0.69 12.43 -10.09
C LEU A 123 0.66 12.55 -11.61
N ARG A 124 0.78 13.77 -12.15
CA ARG A 124 0.80 14.02 -13.60
C ARG A 124 1.98 13.33 -14.28
N GLU A 125 3.19 13.43 -13.72
CA GLU A 125 4.38 12.82 -14.32
C GLU A 125 4.36 11.29 -14.22
N VAL A 126 3.91 10.72 -13.10
CA VAL A 126 3.73 9.26 -12.98
C VAL A 126 2.66 8.77 -13.97
N ARG A 127 1.54 9.49 -14.14
CA ARG A 127 0.51 9.12 -15.12
C ARG A 127 1.01 9.16 -16.57
N LYS A 128 1.89 10.09 -16.93
CA LYS A 128 2.53 10.08 -18.25
C LYS A 128 3.32 8.80 -18.48
N LYS A 129 4.12 8.37 -17.48
CA LYS A 129 4.81 7.08 -17.54
C LYS A 129 3.84 5.90 -17.62
N LEU A 130 2.76 5.89 -16.84
CA LEU A 130 1.77 4.80 -16.86
C LEU A 130 1.01 4.67 -18.19
N ARG A 131 0.73 5.78 -18.87
CA ARG A 131 0.11 5.75 -20.19
C ARG A 131 1.01 5.08 -21.23
N HIS A 132 2.33 5.23 -21.11
CA HIS A 132 3.28 4.52 -21.97
C HIS A 132 3.25 3.00 -21.77
N TYR A 133 2.87 2.53 -20.57
CA TYR A 133 2.69 1.11 -20.25
C TYR A 133 1.26 0.60 -20.48
N GLU A 134 0.40 1.38 -21.17
CA GLU A 134 -0.99 1.00 -21.50
C GLU A 134 -1.84 0.54 -20.31
N VAL A 135 -1.60 1.12 -19.13
CA VAL A 135 -2.35 0.75 -17.93
C VAL A 135 -3.78 1.32 -18.00
N GLU A 136 -4.77 0.45 -18.22
CA GLU A 136 -6.20 0.81 -18.35
C GLU A 136 -6.69 1.73 -17.23
N ALA A 137 -6.27 1.47 -15.98
CA ALA A 137 -6.68 2.22 -14.81
C ALA A 137 -5.62 3.22 -14.29
N ALA A 138 -4.74 3.73 -15.17
CA ALA A 138 -3.59 4.57 -14.79
C ALA A 138 -3.94 5.72 -13.83
N TYR A 139 -5.10 6.37 -14.03
CA TYR A 139 -5.56 7.44 -13.15
C TYR A 139 -5.84 6.96 -11.72
N LYS A 140 -6.62 5.88 -11.57
CA LYS A 140 -6.96 5.32 -10.26
C LYS A 140 -5.73 4.71 -9.59
N THR A 141 -4.92 3.95 -10.33
CA THR A 141 -3.68 3.35 -9.85
C THR A 141 -2.71 4.39 -9.31
N SER A 142 -2.45 5.47 -10.06
CA SER A 142 -1.58 6.56 -9.61
C SER A 142 -2.14 7.31 -8.39
N LYS A 143 -3.45 7.58 -8.37
CA LYS A 143 -4.11 8.28 -7.26
C LYS A 143 -4.01 7.51 -5.93
N ILE A 144 -3.93 6.18 -5.99
CA ILE A 144 -3.75 5.33 -4.81
C ILE A 144 -2.27 5.22 -4.43
N LEU A 145 -1.43 4.82 -5.38
CA LEU A 145 -0.06 4.42 -5.08
C LEU A 145 0.89 5.60 -4.83
N VAL A 146 0.76 6.69 -5.58
CA VAL A 146 1.68 7.83 -5.45
C VAL A 146 1.60 8.45 -4.06
N PRO A 147 0.42 8.84 -3.53
CA PRO A 147 0.33 9.39 -2.18
C PRO A 147 0.81 8.41 -1.11
N TYR A 148 0.50 7.12 -1.27
CA TYR A 148 0.93 6.08 -0.35
C TYR A 148 2.45 5.92 -0.30
N VAL A 149 3.12 5.86 -1.46
CA VAL A 149 4.59 5.79 -1.55
C VAL A 149 5.22 7.04 -0.96
N LEU A 150 4.70 8.23 -1.26
CA LEU A 150 5.20 9.48 -0.68
C LEU A 150 5.11 9.48 0.86
N TYR A 151 3.98 9.03 1.40
CA TYR A 151 3.76 8.94 2.84
C TYR A 151 4.67 7.90 3.52
N LYS A 152 4.79 6.70 2.94
CA LYS A 152 5.54 5.58 3.52
C LYS A 152 7.04 5.67 3.33
N GLN A 153 7.49 6.12 2.16
CA GLN A 153 8.88 6.01 1.74
C GLN A 153 9.56 7.37 1.55
N CYS A 154 8.81 8.45 1.34
CA CYS A 154 9.37 9.81 1.21
C CYS A 154 9.18 10.70 2.44
N ARG A 155 8.61 10.16 3.53
CA ARG A 155 8.32 10.90 4.78
C ARG A 155 7.39 12.10 4.59
N TRP A 156 6.57 12.11 3.53
CA TRP A 156 5.52 13.11 3.39
C TRP A 156 4.49 12.92 4.51
N ARG A 157 3.84 14.01 4.90
CA ARG A 157 2.87 14.04 6.00
C ARG A 157 1.64 14.83 5.58
N PHE A 158 0.50 14.45 6.14
CA PHE A 158 -0.72 15.23 5.98
C PHE A 158 -0.65 16.47 6.86
N ASP A 159 -1.01 17.62 6.30
CA ASP A 159 -1.23 18.84 7.07
C ASP A 159 -2.61 18.81 7.75
N ALA A 160 -2.97 19.91 8.43
CA ALA A 160 -4.24 20.03 9.15
C ALA A 160 -5.47 19.96 8.22
N GLU A 161 -5.30 20.30 6.95
CA GLU A 161 -6.33 20.25 5.91
C GLU A 161 -6.37 18.89 5.19
N LEU A 162 -5.62 17.90 5.69
CA LEU A 162 -5.47 16.57 5.09
C LEU A 162 -4.82 16.58 3.70
N ASN A 163 -4.05 17.61 3.38
CA ASN A 163 -3.25 17.66 2.15
C ASN A 163 -1.87 17.03 2.41
N LEU A 164 -1.43 16.15 1.51
CA LEU A 164 -0.13 15.50 1.64
C LEU A 164 0.99 16.45 1.22
N ARG A 165 1.88 16.79 2.16
CA ARG A 165 2.98 17.74 1.98
C ARG A 165 4.35 17.07 2.12
N PRO A 166 5.38 17.57 1.40
CA PRO A 166 6.75 17.14 1.61
C PRO A 166 7.22 17.44 3.04
N PRO A 167 8.21 16.70 3.56
CA PRO A 167 8.77 16.99 4.88
C PRO A 167 9.32 18.41 4.91
N ALA A 168 9.07 19.14 6.01
CA ALA A 168 9.73 20.41 6.26
C ALA A 168 11.25 20.21 6.13
N THR A 169 11.94 21.13 5.47
CA THR A 169 13.39 21.07 5.25
C THR A 169 14.14 21.28 6.57
N THR A 170 14.10 20.31 7.48
CA THR A 170 15.01 20.24 8.62
C THR A 170 16.26 19.47 8.21
N LYS A 171 17.40 20.10 8.49
CA LYS A 171 18.79 19.74 8.12
C LYS A 171 19.00 18.26 7.78
N ARG A 172 19.52 18.05 6.57
CA ARG A 172 19.93 16.76 5.98
C ARG A 172 20.72 15.93 7.00
N LYS A 173 20.11 14.92 7.64
CA LYS A 173 20.88 13.70 7.91
C LYS A 173 21.08 13.05 6.54
N LYS A 174 22.34 12.93 6.14
CA LYS A 174 22.79 12.15 4.97
C LYS A 174 22.02 10.83 4.99
N ILE A 175 21.16 10.63 3.99
CA ILE A 175 20.61 9.29 3.75
C ILE A 175 21.76 8.59 3.06
N GLU A 176 22.34 7.58 3.72
CA GLU A 176 23.33 6.69 3.13
C GLU A 176 22.82 6.19 1.78
N ALA A 177 23.71 6.24 0.79
CA ALA A 177 23.40 5.88 -0.56
C ALA A 177 22.96 4.42 -0.61
N PHE A 178 22.02 4.11 -1.51
CA PHE A 178 21.49 2.77 -1.74
C PHE A 178 22.57 1.76 -2.20
N GLU A 179 23.80 2.23 -2.46
CA GLU A 179 24.95 1.40 -2.80
C GLU A 179 25.50 0.62 -1.57
N GLU A 180 25.32 1.10 -0.34
CA GLU A 180 25.79 0.39 0.87
C GLU A 180 24.88 -0.78 1.30
N GLN A 181 23.71 -0.98 0.67
CA GLN A 181 22.84 -2.14 0.94
C GLN A 181 23.06 -3.32 0.00
N GLN A 182 23.96 -3.20 -1.00
CA GLN A 182 24.32 -4.33 -1.87
C GLN A 182 25.44 -5.20 -1.29
N GLU A 183 26.23 -4.71 -0.33
CA GLU A 183 27.28 -5.52 0.33
C GLU A 183 26.74 -6.54 1.36
N LEU A 184 25.45 -6.44 1.74
CA LEU A 184 24.81 -7.43 2.61
C LEU A 184 24.29 -8.68 1.88
N PHE A 185 24.47 -8.77 0.56
CA PHE A 185 24.04 -9.91 -0.27
C PHE A 185 25.08 -10.37 -1.30
N SER A 186 26.36 -10.01 -1.14
CA SER A 186 27.45 -10.77 -1.75
C SER A 186 27.79 -11.97 -0.86
N PHE A 187 27.70 -13.16 -1.43
CA PHE A 187 28.11 -14.43 -0.83
C PHE A 187 29.58 -14.41 -0.41
#